data_AF-A0A536ZYT2-F1
#
_entry.id   AF-A0A536ZYT2-F1
#
_cell.length_a   1.000
_cell.length_b   1.000
_cell.length_c   1.000
_cell.angle_alpha   90.00
_cell.angle_beta   90.00
_cell.angle_gamma   90.00
#
_symmetry.space_group_name_H-M   'P 1'
#
loop_
_entity.id
_entity.type
_entity.pdbx_description
1 polymer ?
#
loop_
_entity_poly.entity_id
_entity_poly.type
_entity_poly.pdbx_seq_one_letter_code
_entity_poly.pdbx_strand_id
1 'polypeptide(L)'
;MMMRIAIRSGLLALTAAFVASAHAQEAPDALVKRVSQDVLQTIKGDPKIQAGDQARIREVMESKLAPNFDFERMTALAMGRNWRDATPEQQKRLTVEFKTLLVRTYSGALT
;
A
#
# COMPACT_ATOMS: atom_id res chain seq x y z
N MET A 1 -38.21 35.31 -23.41
CA MET A 1 -38.38 34.70 -22.07
C MET A 1 -38.05 33.20 -22.04
N MET A 2 -38.47 32.42 -23.05
CA MET A 2 -38.27 30.95 -23.12
C MET A 2 -36.79 30.50 -23.30
N MET A 3 -35.95 31.27 -24.00
CA MET A 3 -34.52 30.95 -24.20
C MET A 3 -33.70 30.96 -22.89
N ARG A 4 -34.07 31.83 -21.93
CA ARG A 4 -33.37 31.95 -20.63
C ARG A 4 -33.67 30.79 -19.67
N ILE A 5 -34.80 30.10 -19.87
CA ILE A 5 -35.22 28.94 -19.07
C ILE A 5 -34.49 27.68 -19.56
N ALA A 6 -34.38 27.50 -20.88
CA ALA A 6 -33.63 26.38 -21.47
C ALA A 6 -32.14 26.38 -21.09
N ILE A 7 -31.51 27.56 -21.02
CA ILE A 7 -30.10 27.71 -20.60
C ILE A 7 -29.92 27.36 -19.11
N ARG A 8 -30.89 27.71 -18.26
CA ARG A 8 -30.86 27.37 -16.82
C ARG A 8 -31.09 25.88 -16.57
N SER A 9 -31.94 25.23 -17.36
CA SER A 9 -32.17 23.78 -17.28
C SER A 9 -30.97 22.96 -17.77
N GLY A 10 -30.26 23.43 -18.81
CA GLY A 10 -29.02 22.81 -19.29
C GLY A 10 -27.88 22.88 -18.26
N LEU A 11 -27.79 23.98 -17.51
CA LEU A 11 -26.76 24.18 -16.49
C LEU A 11 -26.98 23.28 -15.24
N LEU A 12 -28.24 22.96 -14.93
CA LEU A 12 -28.60 22.06 -13.83
C LEU A 12 -28.36 20.57 -14.19
N ALA A 13 -28.54 20.20 -15.46
CA ALA A 13 -28.23 18.85 -15.93
C ALA A 13 -26.71 18.58 -16.02
N LEU A 14 -25.92 19.61 -16.36
CA LEU A 14 -24.46 19.49 -16.45
C LEU A 14 -23.79 19.35 -15.06
N THR A 15 -24.39 19.91 -14.01
CA THR A 15 -23.90 19.79 -12.63
C THR A 15 -24.20 18.42 -12.00
N ALA A 16 -25.30 17.76 -12.39
CA ALA A 16 -25.63 16.40 -11.94
C ALA A 16 -24.67 15.33 -12.51
N ALA A 17 -24.08 15.56 -13.69
CA ALA A 17 -23.08 14.67 -14.29
C ALA A 17 -21.69 14.75 -13.62
N PHE A 18 -21.46 15.77 -12.78
CA PHE A 18 -20.22 15.96 -12.02
C PHE A 18 -20.28 15.42 -10.59
N VAL A 19 -21.35 14.72 -10.21
CA VAL A 19 -21.33 13.83 -9.03
C VAL A 19 -20.51 12.60 -9.42
N ALA A 20 -19.22 12.84 -9.66
CA ALA A 20 -18.23 11.81 -9.86
C ALA A 20 -18.30 10.87 -8.66
N SER A 21 -18.40 9.58 -8.95
CA SER A 21 -18.35 8.50 -7.99
C SER A 21 -17.22 8.75 -6.99
N ALA A 22 -17.56 9.22 -5.80
CA ALA A 22 -16.65 9.20 -4.68
C ALA A 22 -16.45 7.73 -4.36
N HIS A 23 -15.43 7.11 -4.95
CA HIS A 23 -14.99 5.80 -4.53
C HIS A 23 -14.67 5.91 -3.04
N ALA A 24 -15.49 5.26 -2.22
CA ALA A 24 -15.22 5.16 -0.80
C ALA A 24 -13.87 4.45 -0.65
N GLN A 25 -12.85 5.23 -0.28
CA GLN A 25 -11.55 4.68 0.03
C GLN A 25 -11.72 3.69 1.19
N GLU A 26 -11.11 2.50 1.06
CA GLU A 26 -11.15 1.49 2.12
C GLU A 26 -10.67 2.10 3.45
N ALA A 27 -11.44 1.87 4.51
CA ALA A 27 -11.07 2.36 5.84
C ALA A 27 -9.75 1.70 6.30
N PRO A 28 -8.87 2.42 7.05
CA PRO A 28 -7.57 1.88 7.41
C PRO A 28 -7.61 0.56 8.20
N ASP A 29 -8.60 0.39 9.08
CA ASP A 29 -8.83 -0.84 9.85
C ASP A 29 -9.29 -1.99 8.94
N ALA A 30 -10.16 -1.70 7.96
CA ALA A 30 -10.60 -2.66 6.97
C ALA A 30 -9.43 -3.15 6.10
N LEU A 31 -8.56 -2.22 5.65
CA LEU A 31 -7.34 -2.53 4.91
C LEU A 31 -6.42 -3.48 5.70
N VAL A 32 -6.10 -3.12 6.94
CA VAL A 32 -5.23 -3.95 7.81
C VAL A 32 -5.83 -5.35 8.00
N LYS A 33 -7.14 -5.43 8.27
CA LYS A 33 -7.84 -6.70 8.44
C LYS A 33 -7.78 -7.54 7.18
N ARG A 34 -8.12 -6.96 6.01
CA ARG A 34 -8.12 -7.67 4.72
C ARG A 34 -6.74 -8.21 4.37
N VAL A 35 -5.70 -7.38 4.47
CA VAL A 35 -4.32 -7.79 4.16
C VAL A 35 -3.85 -8.88 5.11
N SER A 36 -4.13 -8.74 6.42
CA SER A 36 -3.77 -9.76 7.41
C SER A 36 -4.46 -11.10 7.13
N GLN A 37 -5.75 -11.08 6.78
CA GLN A 37 -6.51 -12.27 6.44
C GLN A 37 -5.98 -12.94 5.16
N ASP A 38 -5.67 -12.16 4.12
CA ASP A 38 -5.11 -12.67 2.87
C ASP A 38 -3.74 -13.33 3.07
N VAL A 39 -2.87 -12.73 3.88
CA VAL A 39 -1.57 -13.32 4.23
C VAL A 39 -1.74 -14.63 5.00
N LEU A 40 -2.60 -14.64 6.03
CA LEU A 40 -2.89 -15.86 6.81
C LEU A 40 -3.46 -16.98 5.94
N GLN A 41 -4.37 -16.65 5.02
CA GLN A 41 -4.94 -17.61 4.10
C GLN A 41 -3.89 -18.15 3.13
N THR A 42 -2.99 -17.29 2.64
CA THR A 42 -1.88 -17.68 1.77
C THR A 42 -0.95 -18.66 2.49
N ILE A 43 -0.55 -18.37 3.73
CA ILE A 43 0.30 -19.25 4.54
C ILE A 43 -0.36 -20.62 4.77
N LYS A 44 -1.67 -20.63 5.08
CA LYS A 44 -2.43 -21.88 5.28
C LYS A 44 -2.67 -22.67 4.00
N GLY A 45 -2.67 -22.01 2.84
CA GLY A 45 -2.97 -22.63 1.56
C GLY A 45 -1.73 -23.01 0.73
N ASP A 46 -0.54 -22.57 1.12
CA ASP A 46 0.69 -22.76 0.33
C ASP A 46 1.64 -23.78 1.01
N PRO A 47 1.73 -25.02 0.49
CA PRO A 47 2.58 -26.06 1.09
C PRO A 47 4.07 -25.71 1.11
N LYS A 48 4.54 -24.86 0.19
CA LYS A 48 5.96 -24.45 0.18
C LYS A 48 6.27 -23.54 1.35
N ILE A 49 5.36 -22.62 1.68
CA ILE A 49 5.48 -21.78 2.87
C ILE A 49 5.47 -22.65 4.13
N GLN A 50 4.57 -23.62 4.19
CA GLN A 50 4.48 -24.56 5.32
C GLN A 50 5.73 -25.44 5.47
N ALA A 51 6.37 -25.78 4.35
CA ALA A 51 7.65 -26.49 4.34
C ALA A 51 8.86 -25.57 4.66
N GLY A 52 8.64 -24.28 4.90
CA GLY A 52 9.69 -23.32 5.25
C GLY A 52 10.49 -22.79 4.05
N ASP A 53 9.95 -22.88 2.82
CA ASP A 53 10.58 -22.32 1.63
C ASP A 53 10.72 -20.80 1.73
N GLN A 54 11.93 -20.37 2.09
CA GLN A 54 12.26 -18.95 2.30
C GLN A 54 12.11 -18.11 1.03
N ALA A 55 12.29 -18.69 -0.16
CA ALA A 55 12.10 -17.96 -1.40
C ALA A 55 10.61 -17.67 -1.62
N ARG A 56 9.75 -18.65 -1.36
CA ARG A 56 8.30 -18.47 -1.49
C ARG A 56 7.74 -17.51 -0.44
N ILE A 57 8.21 -17.59 0.80
CA ILE A 57 7.82 -16.66 1.86
C ILE A 57 8.19 -15.22 1.48
N ARG A 58 9.41 -15.01 0.97
CA ARG A 58 9.86 -13.70 0.50
C ARG A 58 8.95 -13.15 -0.61
N GLU A 59 8.59 -13.98 -1.58
CA GLU A 59 7.70 -13.60 -2.68
C GLU A 59 6.34 -13.13 -2.17
N VAL A 60 5.76 -13.83 -1.20
CA VAL A 60 4.49 -13.43 -0.57
C VAL A 60 4.63 -12.13 0.22
N MET A 61 5.71 -11.95 0.97
CA MET A 61 5.99 -10.69 1.68
C MET A 61 6.12 -9.51 0.70
N GLU A 62 6.85 -9.69 -0.40
CA GLU A 62 7.08 -8.64 -1.39
C GLU A 62 5.83 -8.30 -2.21
N SER A 63 4.96 -9.27 -2.48
CA SER A 63 3.76 -9.08 -3.30
C SER A 63 2.55 -8.62 -2.49
N LYS A 64 2.34 -9.16 -1.28
CA LYS A 64 1.12 -8.91 -0.48
C LYS A 64 1.31 -7.89 0.63
N LEU A 65 2.49 -7.82 1.25
CA LEU A 65 2.73 -6.96 2.40
C LEU A 65 3.43 -5.67 2.02
N ALA A 66 4.55 -5.76 1.29
CA ALA A 66 5.37 -4.60 0.93
C ALA A 66 4.59 -3.43 0.29
N PRO A 67 3.58 -3.64 -0.58
CA PRO A 67 2.84 -2.52 -1.17
C PRO A 67 2.04 -1.68 -0.17
N ASN A 68 1.77 -2.19 1.03
CA ASN A 68 1.01 -1.48 2.06
C ASN A 68 1.91 -0.66 3.00
N PHE A 69 3.22 -0.66 2.79
CA PHE A 69 4.18 0.07 3.61
C PHE A 69 4.83 1.22 2.85
N ASP A 70 4.92 2.36 3.52
CA ASP A 70 5.77 3.47 3.10
C ASP A 70 7.19 3.26 3.63
N PHE A 71 7.99 2.47 2.90
CA PHE A 71 9.35 2.14 3.31
C PHE A 71 10.26 3.37 3.38
N GLU A 72 10.01 4.40 2.57
CA GLU A 72 10.80 5.62 2.61
C GLU A 72 10.57 6.34 3.94
N ARG A 73 9.30 6.56 4.31
CA ARG A 73 8.95 7.17 5.60
C ARG A 73 9.44 6.33 6.78
N MET A 74 9.30 5.01 6.72
CA MET A 74 9.82 4.14 7.78
C MET A 74 11.34 4.24 7.91
N THR A 75 12.07 4.27 6.79
CA THR A 75 13.54 4.42 6.79
C THR A 75 13.94 5.78 7.33
N ALA A 76 13.25 6.85 6.93
CA ALA A 76 13.46 8.20 7.44
C ALA A 76 13.27 8.27 8.96
N LEU A 77 12.22 7.62 9.49
CA LEU A 77 11.98 7.53 10.93
C LEU A 77 13.09 6.77 11.65
N ALA A 78 13.57 5.66 11.07
CA ALA A 78 14.67 4.87 11.65
C ALA A 78 16.00 5.63 11.66
N MET A 79 16.27 6.44 10.62
CA MET A 79 17.47 7.24 10.50
C MET A 79 17.45 8.54 11.32
N GLY A 80 16.26 9.03 11.65
CA GLY A 80 16.06 10.26 12.40
C GLY A 80 16.77 11.44 11.74
N ARG A 81 17.58 12.17 12.53
CA ARG A 81 18.28 13.37 12.05
C ARG A 81 19.22 13.11 10.88
N ASN A 82 19.73 11.89 10.69
CA ASN A 82 20.70 11.60 9.63
C ASN A 82 20.01 11.48 8.26
N TRP A 83 18.68 11.37 8.22
CA TRP A 83 17.93 11.27 6.96
C TRP A 83 18.04 12.53 6.10
N ARG A 84 17.99 13.71 6.74
CA ARG A 84 18.11 15.01 6.04
C ARG A 84 19.49 15.27 5.46
N ASP A 85 20.52 14.62 5.98
CA ASP A 85 21.90 14.78 5.55
C ASP A 85 22.27 13.77 4.44
N ALA A 86 21.43 12.75 4.23
CA ALA A 86 21.63 11.74 3.20
C ALA A 86 21.29 12.28 1.81
N THR A 87 22.12 11.99 0.81
CA THR A 87 21.80 12.33 -0.59
C THR A 87 20.59 11.52 -1.09
N PRO A 88 19.91 11.96 -2.16
CA PRO A 88 18.80 11.20 -2.74
C PRO A 88 19.18 9.74 -3.09
N GLU A 89 20.40 9.51 -3.57
CA GLU A 89 20.92 8.17 -3.86
C GLU A 89 21.11 7.34 -2.59
N GLN A 90 21.62 7.97 -1.51
CA GLN A 90 21.76 7.31 -0.22
C GLN A 90 20.40 6.96 0.38
N GLN A 91 19.44 7.88 0.35
CA GLN A 91 18.06 7.67 0.80
C GLN A 91 17.43 6.47 0.06
N LYS A 92 17.54 6.43 -1.27
CA LYS A 92 17.05 5.31 -2.08
C LYS A 92 17.70 3.98 -1.67
N ARG A 93 19.03 3.94 -1.54
CA ARG A 93 19.73 2.70 -1.13
C ARG A 93 19.33 2.27 0.28
N LEU A 94 19.24 3.20 1.22
CA LEU A 94 18.85 2.92 2.60
C LEU A 94 17.43 2.35 2.66
N THR A 95 16.50 2.90 1.89
CA THR A 95 15.14 2.37 1.78
C THR A 95 15.10 0.94 1.24
N VAL A 96 15.89 0.64 0.20
CA VAL A 96 15.98 -0.71 -0.37
C VAL A 96 16.58 -1.70 0.62
N GLU A 97 17.68 -1.35 1.28
CA GLU A 97 18.33 -2.21 2.26
C GLU A 97 17.48 -2.40 3.52
N PHE A 98 16.79 -1.35 3.98
CA PHE A 98 15.87 -1.42 5.10
C PHE A 98 14.69 -2.35 4.81
N LYS A 99 14.05 -2.22 3.63
CA LYS A 99 13.04 -3.17 3.16
C LYS A 99 13.58 -4.60 3.16
N THR A 100 14.77 -4.81 2.60
CA THR A 100 15.41 -6.13 2.48
C THR A 100 15.65 -6.75 3.86
N LEU A 101 16.15 -5.95 4.81
CA LEU A 101 16.36 -6.35 6.20
C LEU A 101 15.04 -6.78 6.86
N LEU A 102 13.99 -5.97 6.75
CA LEU A 102 12.69 -6.27 7.36
C LEU A 102 12.09 -7.55 6.79
N VAL A 103 12.09 -7.71 5.47
CA VAL A 103 11.58 -8.93 4.83
C VAL A 103 12.36 -10.14 5.35
N ARG A 104 13.69 -10.11 5.34
CA ARG A 104 14.51 -11.22 5.85
C ARG A 104 14.26 -11.53 7.34
N THR A 105 14.14 -10.50 8.18
CA THR A 105 13.98 -10.65 9.63
C THR A 105 12.64 -11.27 9.99
N TYR A 106 11.56 -10.84 9.32
CA TYR A 106 10.21 -11.27 9.66
C TYR A 106 9.71 -12.47 8.83
N SER A 107 10.40 -12.86 7.74
CA SER A 107 10.08 -14.10 7.03
C SER A 107 10.15 -15.34 7.94
N GLY A 108 11.07 -15.36 8.91
CA GLY A 108 11.16 -16.45 9.89
C GLY A 108 10.00 -16.51 10.89
N ALA A 109 9.21 -15.44 11.04
CA ALA A 109 8.02 -15.46 11.90
C ALA A 109 6.80 -16.11 11.23
N LEU A 110 6.89 -16.46 9.94
CA LEU A 110 5.82 -17.06 9.16
C LEU A 110 5.93 -18.59 9.00
N THR A 111 6.99 -19.18 9.56
CA THR A 111 7.27 -20.63 9.59
C THR A 111 7.20 -21.15 11.01
#